data_AF-A0A3D8RJU6-F1
#
_entry.id   AF-A0A3D8RJU6-F1
#
_cell.length_a   1.000
_cell.length_b   1.000
_cell.length_c   1.000
_cell.angle_alpha   90.00
_cell.angle_beta   90.00
_cell.angle_gamma   90.00
#
_symmetry.space_group_name_H-M   'P 1'
#
loop_
_entity.id
_entity.type
_entity.pdbx_description
1 polymer ?
#
loop_
_entity_poly.entity_id
_entity_poly.type
_entity_poly.pdbx_seq_one_letter_code
_entity_poly.pdbx_strand_id
1 'polypeptide(L)'
;MLSSTVRVIGYQGHDNDAAGDIFKDALVQHRVSQPRAMTVDFSWMSNFDGVAEHDEYGGSVNSVGVQIIRENGFPSLLATAIIGDLYDHSSCSPQIIAGLPT
;
A
#
# COMPACT_ATOMS: atom_id res chain seq x y z
N MET A 1 6.02 -0.47 -3.67
CA MET A 1 4.76 0.26 -3.41
C MET A 1 3.72 -0.34 -4.32
N LEU A 2 2.64 -0.81 -3.70
CA LEU A 2 1.43 -1.28 -4.37
C LEU A 2 0.24 -0.43 -3.89
N SER A 3 -0.74 -0.29 -4.77
CA SER A 3 -2.04 0.30 -4.48
C SER A 3 -2.98 -0.76 -3.92
N SER A 4 -3.63 -0.50 -2.78
CA SER A 4 -4.64 -1.42 -2.21
C SER A 4 -5.93 -1.53 -3.04
N THR A 5 -6.06 -0.74 -4.11
CA THR A 5 -7.32 -0.57 -4.86
C THR A 5 -7.28 -1.08 -6.28
N VAL A 6 -6.25 -1.85 -6.65
CA VAL A 6 -6.08 -2.47 -7.97
C VAL A 6 -7.40 -3.10 -8.44
N ARG A 7 -7.98 -2.52 -9.50
CA ARG A 7 -9.26 -2.93 -10.15
C ARG A 7 -10.56 -2.69 -9.38
N VAL A 8 -10.54 -2.12 -8.18
CA VAL A 8 -11.76 -1.83 -7.39
C VAL A 8 -12.18 -0.36 -7.54
N ILE A 9 -11.21 0.56 -7.56
CA ILE A 9 -11.41 2.00 -7.75
C ILE A 9 -10.25 2.47 -8.64
N GLY A 10 -10.55 3.18 -9.72
CA GLY A 10 -9.54 3.68 -10.63
C GLY A 10 -10.13 4.59 -11.69
N TYR A 11 -9.32 5.54 -12.14
CA TYR A 11 -9.65 6.41 -13.26
C TYR A 11 -9.03 5.87 -14.55
N GLN A 12 -9.54 6.36 -15.68
CA GLN A 12 -9.02 6.01 -16.99
C GLN A 12 -7.52 6.38 -17.06
N GLY A 13 -6.65 5.37 -17.20
CA GLY A 13 -5.20 5.52 -17.16
C GLY A 13 -4.50 4.71 -16.06
N HIS A 14 -5.21 4.30 -15.01
CA HIS A 14 -4.62 3.56 -13.87
C HIS A 14 -4.52 2.04 -14.10
N ASP A 15 -4.98 1.55 -15.26
CA ASP A 15 -4.92 0.11 -15.61
C ASP A 15 -3.48 -0.40 -15.68
N ASN A 16 -2.54 0.45 -16.12
CA ASN A 16 -1.12 0.11 -16.16
C ASN A 16 -0.50 0.06 -14.77
N ASP A 17 -0.92 0.96 -13.87
CA ASP A 17 -0.47 0.94 -12.46
C ASP A 17 -1.00 -0.32 -11.77
N ALA A 18 -2.26 -0.66 -12.01
CA ALA A 18 -2.89 -1.89 -11.57
C ALA A 18 -2.15 -3.15 -12.07
N ALA A 19 -1.82 -3.21 -13.36
CA ALA A 19 -1.05 -4.31 -13.94
C ALA A 19 0.37 -4.39 -13.34
N GLY A 20 1.01 -3.23 -13.10
CA GLY A 20 2.32 -3.14 -12.47
C GLY A 20 2.32 -3.68 -11.04
N ASP A 21 1.25 -3.44 -10.29
CA ASP A 21 1.11 -3.94 -8.92
C ASP A 21 0.91 -5.46 -8.87
N ILE A 22 0.05 -6.00 -9.72
CA ILE A 22 -0.13 -7.47 -9.87
C ILE A 22 1.20 -8.13 -10.26
N PHE A 23 1.96 -7.52 -11.17
CA PHE A 23 3.26 -8.04 -11.58
C PHE A 23 4.26 -8.07 -10.41
N LYS A 24 4.32 -7.02 -9.59
CA LYS A 24 5.22 -6.96 -8.42
C LYS A 24 4.87 -8.05 -7.39
N ASP A 25 3.58 -8.32 -7.15
CA ASP A 25 3.15 -9.44 -6.30
C ASP A 25 3.59 -10.79 -6.84
N ALA A 26 3.35 -11.04 -8.12
CA ALA A 26 3.78 -12.27 -8.79
C ALA A 26 5.31 -12.42 -8.75
N LEU A 27 6.05 -11.32 -8.90
CA LEU A 27 7.50 -11.31 -8.81
C LEU A 27 7.99 -11.67 -7.40
N VAL A 28 7.37 -11.12 -6.34
CA VAL A 28 7.71 -11.48 -4.96
C VAL A 28 7.44 -12.96 -4.70
N GLN A 29 6.29 -13.48 -5.14
CA GLN A 29 5.97 -14.92 -5.03
C GLN A 29 6.92 -15.81 -5.83
N HIS A 30 7.45 -15.34 -6.96
CA HIS A 30 8.42 -16.09 -7.75
C HIS A 30 9.82 -16.12 -7.11
N ARG A 31 10.17 -15.11 -6.31
CA ARG A 31 11.51 -14.92 -5.73
C ARG A 31 11.74 -15.66 -4.40
N VAL A 32 11.00 -16.74 -4.12
CA VAL A 32 11.10 -17.52 -2.87
C VAL A 32 12.51 -18.08 -2.60
N SER A 33 13.35 -18.24 -3.62
CA SER A 33 14.76 -18.69 -3.49
C SER A 33 15.82 -17.61 -3.79
N GLN A 34 15.40 -16.36 -3.96
CA GLN A 34 16.25 -15.20 -4.24
C GLN A 34 16.31 -14.25 -3.03
N PRO A 35 17.12 -13.16 -3.05
CA PRO A 35 17.07 -12.17 -1.99
C PRO A 35 15.62 -11.75 -1.70
N ARG A 36 15.27 -11.77 -0.42
CA ARG A 36 13.89 -11.57 0.05
C ARG A 36 13.36 -10.26 -0.51
N ALA A 37 12.16 -10.35 -1.08
CA ALA A 37 11.40 -9.20 -1.53
C ALA A 37 10.04 -9.24 -0.84
N MET A 38 9.48 -8.07 -0.55
CA MET A 38 8.15 -7.93 0.03
C MET A 38 7.36 -6.90 -0.78
N THR A 39 6.05 -7.06 -0.80
CA THR A 39 5.13 -6.05 -1.29
C THR A 39 4.36 -5.43 -0.12
N VAL A 40 4.07 -4.14 -0.26
CA VAL A 40 3.33 -3.35 0.72
C VAL A 40 2.26 -2.58 -0.03
N ASP A 41 1.01 -2.86 0.32
CA ASP A 41 -0.18 -2.16 -0.16
C ASP A 41 -0.50 -1.00 0.78
N PHE A 42 -0.67 0.19 0.21
CA PHE A 42 -1.12 1.35 0.97
C PHE A 42 -2.61 1.60 0.75
N SER A 43 -3.31 1.88 1.85
CA SER A 43 -4.67 2.44 1.81
C SER A 43 -4.66 3.91 1.37
N TRP A 44 -5.77 4.63 1.56
CA TRP A 44 -5.92 6.01 1.12
C TRP A 44 -4.82 6.92 1.68
N MET A 45 -4.03 7.53 0.79
CA MET A 45 -3.00 8.51 1.14
C MET A 45 -3.54 9.92 0.93
N SER A 46 -3.24 10.84 1.83
CA SER A 46 -3.63 12.24 1.70
C SER A 46 -2.46 13.17 1.96
N ASN A 47 -2.45 14.30 1.26
CA ASN A 47 -1.41 15.32 1.36
C ASN A 47 -0.01 14.78 0.99
N PHE A 48 0.06 13.95 -0.05
CA PHE A 48 1.31 13.55 -0.70
C PHE A 48 1.39 14.20 -2.08
N ASP A 49 2.28 15.18 -2.22
CA ASP A 49 2.43 15.93 -3.47
C ASP A 49 2.77 14.97 -4.63
N GLY A 50 1.96 15.01 -5.70
CA GLY A 50 2.10 14.18 -6.89
C GLY A 50 1.76 12.68 -6.73
N VAL A 51 1.25 12.23 -5.57
CA VAL A 51 0.85 10.82 -5.33
C VAL A 51 -0.56 10.70 -4.77
N ALA A 52 -0.97 11.61 -3.88
CA ALA A 52 -2.34 11.66 -3.39
C ALA A 52 -3.21 12.42 -4.40
N GLU A 53 -3.98 11.67 -5.18
CA GLU A 53 -5.04 12.26 -6.00
C GLU A 53 -6.33 12.33 -5.17
N HIS A 54 -7.03 13.46 -5.30
CA HIS A 54 -8.34 13.70 -4.71
C HIS A 54 -8.44 13.80 -3.18
N ASP A 55 -7.58 14.60 -2.55
CA ASP A 55 -7.68 14.92 -1.12
C ASP A 55 -9.07 15.40 -0.68
N GLU A 56 -9.86 15.98 -1.60
CA GLU A 56 -11.27 16.36 -1.38
C GLU A 56 -12.17 15.20 -0.91
N TYR A 57 -11.85 13.94 -1.23
CA TYR A 57 -12.63 12.77 -0.79
C TYR A 57 -12.24 12.25 0.60
N GLY A 58 -11.21 12.82 1.25
CA GLY A 58 -10.76 12.35 2.56
C GLY A 58 -11.86 12.35 3.63
N GLY A 59 -12.80 13.29 3.58
CA GLY A 59 -13.97 13.30 4.47
C GLY A 59 -14.88 12.07 4.30
N SER A 60 -15.14 11.68 3.05
CA SER A 60 -15.97 10.51 2.70
C SER A 60 -15.25 9.19 2.98
N VAL A 61 -13.93 9.16 2.80
CA VAL A 61 -13.10 7.98 3.11
C VAL A 61 -13.08 7.71 4.62
N ASN A 62 -12.91 8.75 5.44
CA ASN A 62 -13.00 8.62 6.89
C ASN A 62 -14.39 8.18 7.37
N SER A 63 -15.47 8.62 6.72
CA SER A 63 -16.84 8.30 7.16
C SER A 63 -17.21 6.83 6.97
N VAL A 64 -16.54 6.11 6.06
CA VAL A 64 -16.67 4.66 5.90
C VAL A 64 -15.66 3.87 6.73
N GLY A 65 -14.93 4.54 7.64
CA GLY A 65 -14.01 3.91 8.59
C GLY A 65 -12.63 3.58 8.02
N VAL A 66 -12.29 4.06 6.82
CA VAL A 66 -10.95 3.88 6.24
C VAL A 66 -10.01 4.92 6.87
N GLN A 67 -8.90 4.44 7.43
CA GLN A 67 -7.88 5.32 8.02
C GLN A 67 -6.96 5.88 6.95
N ILE A 68 -6.89 7.21 6.89
CA ILE A 68 -6.06 7.95 5.94
C ILE A 68 -4.60 7.93 6.40
N ILE A 69 -3.72 7.52 5.49
CA ILE A 69 -2.28 7.61 5.63
C ILE A 69 -1.86 9.04 5.34
N ARG A 70 -1.21 9.68 6.32
CA ARG A 70 -0.68 11.04 6.21
C ARG A 70 0.85 11.02 6.10
N GLU A 71 1.40 12.02 5.45
CA GLU A 71 2.85 12.17 5.21
C GLU A 71 3.69 12.03 6.49
N ASN A 72 3.24 12.63 7.59
CA ASN A 72 3.96 12.60 8.87
C ASN A 72 4.01 11.20 9.53
N GLY A 73 3.00 10.36 9.32
CA GLY A 73 2.90 9.02 9.89
C GLY A 73 3.48 7.92 8.98
N PHE A 74 3.68 8.22 7.71
CA PHE A 74 4.10 7.26 6.70
C PHE A 74 5.48 6.61 6.96
N PRO A 75 6.53 7.35 7.37
CA PRO A 75 7.80 6.72 7.72
C PRO A 75 7.68 5.68 8.84
N SER A 76 6.85 5.95 9.85
CA SER A 76 6.61 5.02 10.96
C SER A 76 5.82 3.78 10.53
N LEU A 77 4.84 3.95 9.65
CA LEU A 77 4.10 2.84 9.04
C LEU A 77 5.02 1.94 8.21
N LEU A 78 5.86 2.54 7.37
CA LEU A 78 6.82 1.80 6.55
C LEU A 78 7.84 1.04 7.41
N ALA A 79 8.36 1.69 8.46
CA ALA A 79 9.26 1.05 9.41
C ALA A 79 8.59 -0.15 10.09
N THR A 80 7.31 -0.02 10.47
CA THR A 80 6.54 -1.11 11.10
C THR A 80 6.38 -2.31 10.16
N ALA A 81 6.10 -2.09 8.88
CA ALA A 81 5.99 -3.17 7.90
C ALA A 81 7.31 -3.89 7.65
N ILE A 82 8.41 -3.13 7.51
CA ILE A 82 9.76 -3.70 7.35
C ILE A 82 10.12 -4.54 8.60
N ILE A 83 9.91 -3.98 9.79
CA ILE A 83 10.21 -4.66 11.05
C ILE A 83 9.33 -5.90 11.22
N GLY A 84 8.04 -5.82 10.90
CA GLY A 84 7.12 -6.95 10.94
C GLY A 84 7.56 -8.11 10.05
N ASP A 85 7.98 -7.80 8.81
CA ASP A 85 8.54 -8.80 7.89
C ASP A 85 9.83 -9.44 8.44
N LEU A 86 10.68 -8.67 9.14
CA LEU A 86 11.90 -9.19 9.77
C LEU A 86 11.62 -10.14 10.96
N TYR A 87 10.48 -10.04 11.62
CA TYR A 87 10.16 -10.91 12.77
C TYR A 87 9.34 -12.14 12.40
N ASP A 88 8.52 -12.08 11.35
CA ASP A 88 7.78 -13.22 10.82
C ASP A 88 8.26 -13.58 9.41
N HIS A 89 9.19 -14.52 9.35
CA HIS A 89 9.80 -15.01 8.10
C HIS A 89 8.93 -16.01 7.34
N SER A 90 7.78 -16.41 7.89
CA SER A 90 7.00 -17.54 7.36
C SER A 90 6.06 -17.16 6.22
N SER A 91 5.78 -15.87 6.04
CA SER A 91 4.85 -15.37 5.03
C SER A 91 5.55 -14.38 4.09
N CYS A 92 5.95 -14.82 2.90
CA CYS A 92 6.09 -13.93 1.72
C CYS A 92 4.71 -13.42 1.24
N SER A 93 3.82 -13.08 2.17
CA SER A 93 2.47 -12.64 1.87
C SER A 93 2.46 -11.11 1.77
N PRO A 94 1.70 -10.53 0.82
CA PRO A 94 1.53 -9.08 0.73
C PRO A 94 1.07 -8.51 2.08
N GLN A 95 1.71 -7.42 2.53
CA GLN A 95 1.29 -6.71 3.73
C GLN A 95 0.42 -5.51 3.35
N ILE A 96 -0.79 -5.45 3.94
CA ILE A 96 -1.68 -4.30 3.79
C ILE A 96 -1.46 -3.34 4.96
N ILE A 97 -1.08 -2.10 4.65
CA ILE A 97 -0.99 -1.02 5.61
C ILE A 97 -2.23 -0.13 5.48
N ALA A 98 -3.10 -0.21 6.47
CA ALA A 98 -4.05 0.86 6.78
C ALA A 98 -3.36 1.94 7.63
N GLY A 99 -3.87 3.17 7.63
CA GLY A 99 -3.32 4.25 8.46
C GLY A 99 -3.11 3.88 9.94
N LEU A 100 -2.41 4.72 10.70
CA LEU A 100 -2.31 4.52 12.15
C LEU A 100 -3.63 4.98 12.81
N PRO A 101 -4.08 4.31 13.88
CA PRO A 101 -5.13 4.85 14.74
C PRO A 101 -4.68 6.19 15.31
N THR A 102 -5.52 7.21 15.15
CA THR A 102 -5.39 8.49 15.87
C THR A 102 -5.91 8.39 17.28
#